data_AF-A0A975B5H5-F1
#
_entry.id   AF-A0A975B5H5-F1
#
_cell.length_a   1.000
_cell.length_b   1.000
_cell.length_c   1.000
_cell.angle_alpha   90.00
_cell.angle_beta   90.00
_cell.angle_gamma   90.00
#
_symmetry.space_group_name_H-M   'P 1'
#
loop_
_entity.id
_entity.type
_entity.pdbx_description
1 polymer ?
#
loop_
_entity_poly.entity_id
_entity_poly.type
_entity_poly.pdbx_seq_one_letter_code
_entity_poly.pdbx_strand_id
1 'polypeptide(L)'
;MSKLNKTIKDIYGDTLLDGARTQSRFAEAYRTLRTNIHFSVMGKSPKSILITSAAQSEGKTVTVSNLAYNVAQTGKKILVVDADLRKPMLTKIFNARKSAGLTGVLSEVFNSDVKSGSLDDYTIHDLFRLLSLQKRTGLLHLSSEKEIVELRFIEGRLIDIEWKTRPEERKLANVLVENEVLPLEHAKVALMRCKDTGQKLGDVLLYMGLIKEDDLKGPLNIHAMESFQAMSNMKTGNFYFSEQPKSQYVPTAFDFVDIEKMYMQIMGKNEVFNYIKTRINSIIVSTEISGLFILPSGLIPLNPGELLGSERMAFLVSWLAKEFDFVIFDTPPILPASDALLLAPQTDGVAIVVKAGFLRRNMNRRAVEHLRRTGANLLGVILNGVDVKREGYYKYYQKYYANYYSETKQ
;
A
#
# COMPACT_ATOMS: atom_id res chain seq x y z
N MET A 1 -34.40 20.66 -1.99
CA MET A 1 -33.69 19.53 -2.63
C MET A 1 -32.80 20.08 -3.73
N SER A 2 -31.49 19.87 -3.67
CA SER A 2 -30.55 20.49 -4.61
C SER A 2 -30.72 19.92 -6.03
N LYS A 3 -30.41 20.73 -7.06
CA LYS A 3 -30.40 20.33 -8.48
C LYS A 3 -29.57 19.05 -8.76
N LEU A 4 -28.67 18.69 -7.85
CA LEU A 4 -27.68 17.62 -7.97
C LEU A 4 -28.21 16.24 -7.51
N ASN A 5 -29.08 16.21 -6.49
CA ASN A 5 -29.81 14.99 -6.11
C ASN A 5 -30.74 14.50 -7.23
N LYS A 6 -31.14 15.41 -8.13
CA LYS A 6 -31.91 15.07 -9.33
C LYS A 6 -31.05 14.25 -10.31
N THR A 7 -29.81 14.69 -10.58
CA THR A 7 -28.89 14.07 -11.55
C THR A 7 -28.45 12.64 -11.17
N ILE A 8 -28.25 12.33 -9.89
CA ILE A 8 -27.88 10.96 -9.45
C ILE A 8 -29.09 10.02 -9.52
N LYS A 9 -30.28 10.50 -9.13
CA LYS A 9 -31.55 9.78 -9.28
C LYS A 9 -31.92 9.55 -10.75
N ASP A 10 -31.55 10.48 -11.64
CA ASP A 10 -31.80 10.37 -13.07
C ASP A 10 -30.82 9.38 -13.76
N ILE A 11 -29.57 9.23 -13.27
CA ILE A 11 -28.56 8.34 -13.87
C ILE A 11 -28.61 6.91 -13.30
N TYR A 12 -28.79 6.75 -11.98
CA TYR A 12 -28.76 5.45 -11.30
C TYR A 12 -30.12 5.02 -10.72
N GLY A 13 -31.16 5.86 -10.85
CA GLY A 13 -32.52 5.51 -10.49
C GLY A 13 -32.66 4.88 -9.10
N ASP A 14 -33.58 3.94 -9.04
CA ASP A 14 -33.97 3.11 -7.91
C ASP A 14 -32.92 2.07 -7.44
N THR A 15 -31.69 2.12 -7.97
CA THR A 15 -30.68 1.04 -7.80
C THR A 15 -29.60 1.31 -6.77
N LEU A 16 -29.52 2.51 -6.19
CA LEU A 16 -28.65 2.80 -5.05
C LEU A 16 -29.43 2.64 -3.74
N LEU A 17 -28.84 1.95 -2.77
CA LEU A 17 -29.37 1.83 -1.42
C LEU A 17 -29.14 3.15 -0.68
N ASP A 18 -30.02 4.14 -0.88
CA ASP A 18 -30.18 5.26 0.06
C ASP A 18 -31.39 5.02 0.98
N GLY A 19 -31.49 5.79 2.06
CA GLY A 19 -32.33 5.65 3.28
C GLY A 19 -33.71 4.99 3.25
N ALA A 20 -34.34 4.72 2.11
CA ALA A 20 -35.70 4.18 1.99
C ALA A 20 -35.82 2.68 1.62
N ARG A 21 -34.72 1.98 1.26
CA ARG A 21 -34.79 0.59 0.72
C ARG A 21 -34.05 -0.49 1.53
N THR A 22 -33.69 -0.19 2.77
CA THR A 22 -32.88 -1.08 3.62
C THR A 22 -33.52 -2.45 3.87
N GLN A 23 -34.84 -2.60 3.79
CA GLN A 23 -35.53 -3.90 3.98
C GLN A 23 -35.95 -4.61 2.68
N SER A 24 -35.46 -4.15 1.53
CA SER A 24 -35.82 -4.76 0.23
C SER A 24 -35.07 -6.07 -0.05
N ARG A 25 -35.63 -6.93 -0.91
CA ARG A 25 -34.93 -8.14 -1.44
C ARG A 25 -33.58 -7.78 -2.08
N PHE A 26 -33.50 -6.60 -2.67
CA PHE A 26 -32.27 -6.04 -3.23
C PHE A 26 -31.22 -5.78 -2.15
N ALA A 27 -31.61 -5.17 -1.02
CA ALA A 27 -30.72 -4.96 0.12
C ALA A 27 -30.27 -6.28 0.78
N GLU A 28 -31.15 -7.27 0.90
CA GLU A 28 -30.81 -8.61 1.42
C GLU A 28 -29.77 -9.34 0.57
N ALA A 29 -29.83 -9.17 -0.76
CA ALA A 29 -28.81 -9.73 -1.66
C ALA A 29 -27.42 -9.16 -1.35
N TYR A 30 -27.30 -7.86 -1.05
CA TYR A 30 -26.03 -7.25 -0.65
C TYR A 30 -25.58 -7.65 0.76
N ARG A 31 -26.51 -7.89 1.72
CA ARG A 31 -26.17 -8.47 3.03
C ARG A 31 -25.58 -9.88 2.88
N THR A 32 -26.19 -10.68 2.02
CA THR A 32 -25.70 -12.03 1.69
C THR A 32 -24.33 -11.96 1.02
N LEU A 33 -24.16 -11.07 0.03
CA LEU A 33 -22.89 -10.85 -0.64
C LEU A 33 -21.78 -10.47 0.35
N ARG A 34 -22.03 -9.51 1.24
CA ARG A 34 -21.08 -9.11 2.29
C ARG A 34 -20.67 -10.30 3.17
N THR A 35 -21.64 -11.12 3.57
CA THR A 35 -21.40 -12.29 4.42
C THR A 35 -20.55 -13.34 3.69
N ASN A 36 -20.86 -13.62 2.42
CA ASN A 36 -20.08 -14.54 1.61
C ASN A 36 -18.65 -14.06 1.40
N ILE A 37 -18.44 -12.76 1.17
CA ILE A 37 -17.10 -12.17 1.05
C ILE A 37 -16.34 -12.31 2.37
N HIS A 38 -16.98 -12.03 3.51
CA HIS A 38 -16.33 -12.12 4.83
C HIS A 38 -15.78 -13.54 5.12
N PHE A 39 -16.51 -14.58 4.71
CA PHE A 39 -16.13 -15.98 4.91
C PHE A 39 -15.42 -16.62 3.70
N SER A 40 -15.09 -15.85 2.66
CA SER A 40 -14.53 -16.39 1.41
C SER A 40 -13.08 -16.86 1.53
N VAL A 41 -12.34 -16.41 2.54
CA VAL A 41 -10.93 -16.75 2.76
C VAL A 41 -10.78 -17.42 4.12
N MET A 42 -10.21 -18.63 4.13
CA MET A 42 -9.98 -19.39 5.36
C MET A 42 -8.94 -18.70 6.25
N GLY A 43 -9.24 -18.57 7.54
CA GLY A 43 -8.31 -18.07 8.56
C GLY A 43 -8.19 -16.54 8.67
N LYS A 44 -8.47 -15.77 7.61
CA LYS A 44 -8.54 -14.29 7.66
C LYS A 44 -9.58 -13.75 6.69
N SER A 45 -10.46 -12.85 7.16
CA SER A 45 -11.38 -12.10 6.29
C SER A 45 -10.56 -11.23 5.32
N PRO A 46 -10.90 -11.20 4.01
CA PRO A 46 -10.27 -10.26 3.09
C PRO A 46 -10.54 -8.83 3.57
N LYS A 47 -9.54 -7.96 3.51
CA LYS A 47 -9.65 -6.53 3.82
C LYS A 47 -9.69 -5.68 2.55
N SER A 48 -9.06 -6.14 1.48
CA SER A 48 -9.04 -5.48 0.19
C SER A 48 -9.64 -6.38 -0.88
N ILE A 49 -10.65 -5.89 -1.60
CA ILE A 49 -11.23 -6.63 -2.73
C ILE A 49 -11.28 -5.79 -4.00
N LEU A 50 -11.05 -6.45 -5.13
CA LEU A 50 -11.23 -5.87 -6.45
C LEU A 50 -12.55 -6.35 -7.05
N ILE A 51 -13.35 -5.42 -7.56
CA ILE A 51 -14.57 -5.73 -8.31
C ILE A 51 -14.35 -5.39 -9.77
N THR A 52 -14.52 -6.39 -10.64
CA THR A 52 -14.39 -6.26 -12.09
C THR A 52 -15.48 -7.03 -12.83
N SER A 53 -15.41 -7.11 -14.16
CA SER A 53 -16.37 -7.81 -15.02
C SER A 53 -15.72 -8.14 -16.36
N ALA A 54 -16.39 -8.93 -17.21
CA ALA A 54 -15.87 -9.25 -18.52
C ALA A 54 -16.02 -8.08 -19.50
N ALA A 55 -17.16 -7.36 -19.47
CA ALA A 55 -17.41 -6.22 -20.36
C ALA A 55 -17.97 -4.99 -19.63
N GLN A 56 -18.07 -3.88 -20.36
CA GLN A 56 -18.67 -2.65 -19.85
C GLN A 56 -20.18 -2.87 -19.56
N SER A 57 -20.74 -2.08 -18.64
CA SER A 57 -22.18 -2.06 -18.35
C SER A 57 -22.78 -3.32 -17.68
N GLU A 58 -21.95 -4.17 -17.06
CA GLU A 58 -22.42 -5.31 -16.24
C GLU A 58 -22.86 -4.92 -14.82
N GLY A 59 -22.69 -3.66 -14.43
CA GLY A 59 -23.10 -3.12 -13.13
C GLY A 59 -22.08 -3.27 -12.00
N LYS A 60 -20.78 -3.29 -12.34
CA LYS A 60 -19.66 -3.23 -11.39
C LYS A 60 -19.80 -2.10 -10.38
N THR A 61 -19.82 -0.86 -10.87
CA THR A 61 -19.88 0.35 -10.05
C THR A 61 -21.12 0.38 -9.15
N VAL A 62 -22.29 -0.04 -9.66
CA VAL A 62 -23.52 -0.17 -8.83
C VAL A 62 -23.34 -1.22 -7.74
N THR A 63 -22.71 -2.35 -8.06
CA THR A 63 -22.39 -3.40 -7.08
C THR A 63 -21.42 -2.89 -6.02
N VAL A 64 -20.36 -2.19 -6.42
CA VAL A 64 -19.39 -1.55 -5.54
C VAL A 64 -20.09 -0.58 -4.59
N SER A 65 -20.89 0.35 -5.11
CA SER A 65 -21.56 1.37 -4.30
C SER A 65 -22.52 0.78 -3.27
N ASN A 66 -23.34 -0.21 -3.66
CA ASN A 66 -24.30 -0.84 -2.75
C ASN A 66 -23.65 -1.76 -1.73
N LEU A 67 -22.62 -2.51 -2.13
CA LEU A 67 -21.82 -3.29 -1.18
C LEU A 67 -21.15 -2.36 -0.17
N ALA A 68 -20.62 -1.23 -0.64
CA ALA A 68 -19.93 -0.29 0.23
C ALA A 68 -20.88 0.35 1.25
N TYR A 69 -22.06 0.78 0.80
CA TYR A 69 -23.13 1.22 1.69
C TYR A 69 -23.48 0.15 2.74
N ASN A 70 -23.67 -1.11 2.32
CA ASN A 70 -24.05 -2.19 3.22
C ASN A 70 -22.98 -2.51 4.29
N VAL A 71 -21.70 -2.39 3.94
CA VAL A 71 -20.59 -2.53 4.89
C VAL A 71 -20.56 -1.34 5.86
N ALA A 72 -20.73 -0.12 5.37
CA ALA A 72 -20.76 1.08 6.21
C ALA A 72 -21.89 1.04 7.26
N GLN A 73 -23.06 0.49 6.91
CA GLN A 73 -24.17 0.27 7.85
C GLN A 73 -23.84 -0.66 9.02
N THR A 74 -22.73 -1.41 8.99
CA THR A 74 -22.26 -2.21 10.13
C THR A 74 -21.36 -1.45 11.10
N GLY A 75 -21.15 -0.15 10.88
CA GLY A 75 -20.26 0.70 11.68
C GLY A 75 -18.78 0.59 11.29
N LYS A 76 -18.44 -0.18 10.24
CA LYS A 76 -17.07 -0.32 9.73
C LYS A 76 -16.66 0.89 8.90
N LYS A 77 -15.38 1.26 8.98
CA LYS A 77 -14.74 2.23 8.09
C LYS A 77 -14.39 1.57 6.77
N ILE A 78 -15.07 1.97 5.71
CA ILE A 78 -14.88 1.42 4.36
C ILE A 78 -14.41 2.51 3.39
N LEU A 79 -13.42 2.15 2.58
CA LEU A 79 -12.95 2.97 1.48
C LEU A 79 -13.34 2.34 0.14
N VAL A 80 -13.90 3.16 -0.76
CA VAL A 80 -14.07 2.79 -2.16
C VAL A 80 -13.07 3.55 -3.01
N VAL A 81 -12.28 2.83 -3.80
CA VAL A 81 -11.26 3.39 -4.68
C VAL A 81 -11.75 3.31 -6.13
N ASP A 82 -11.80 4.45 -6.82
CA ASP A 82 -12.11 4.50 -8.26
C ASP A 82 -10.83 4.20 -9.06
N ALA A 83 -10.58 2.91 -9.31
CA ALA A 83 -9.45 2.45 -10.11
C ALA A 83 -9.83 2.22 -11.59
N ASP A 84 -11.04 2.62 -12.03
CA ASP A 84 -11.35 2.82 -13.46
C ASP A 84 -10.86 4.20 -13.91
N LEU A 85 -9.55 4.28 -14.11
CA LEU A 85 -8.87 5.48 -14.58
C LEU A 85 -9.20 5.84 -16.04
N ARG A 86 -10.02 5.03 -16.74
CA ARG A 86 -10.42 5.27 -18.14
C ARG A 86 -11.80 5.91 -18.22
N LYS A 87 -12.75 5.45 -17.40
CA LYS A 87 -14.13 5.96 -17.36
C LYS A 87 -14.63 6.06 -15.89
N PRO A 88 -14.02 6.93 -15.07
CA PRO A 88 -14.31 7.00 -13.64
C PRO A 88 -15.74 7.51 -13.38
N MET A 89 -16.44 6.88 -12.43
CA MET A 89 -17.86 7.13 -12.15
C MET A 89 -18.16 7.42 -10.68
N LEU A 90 -17.29 7.04 -9.73
CA LEU A 90 -17.60 7.10 -8.30
C LEU A 90 -17.73 8.53 -7.79
N THR A 91 -16.91 9.46 -8.29
CA THR A 91 -17.01 10.89 -7.94
C THR A 91 -18.41 11.45 -8.24
N LYS A 92 -19.03 11.00 -9.34
CA LYS A 92 -20.39 11.41 -9.73
C LYS A 92 -21.45 10.75 -8.84
N ILE A 93 -21.31 9.46 -8.56
CA ILE A 93 -22.29 8.68 -7.78
C ILE A 93 -22.41 9.20 -6.36
N PHE A 94 -21.28 9.50 -5.73
CA PHE A 94 -21.24 9.88 -4.33
C PHE A 94 -21.14 11.39 -4.11
N ASN A 95 -21.32 12.17 -5.18
CA ASN A 95 -21.23 13.63 -5.14
C ASN A 95 -19.94 14.14 -4.44
N ALA A 96 -18.84 13.43 -4.66
CA ALA A 96 -17.57 13.76 -4.04
C ALA A 96 -16.98 15.03 -4.68
N ARG A 97 -16.37 15.88 -3.88
CA ARG A 97 -15.60 17.02 -4.40
C ARG A 97 -14.45 16.50 -5.27
N LYS A 98 -14.08 17.25 -6.31
CA LYS A 98 -12.87 16.94 -7.08
C LYS A 98 -11.67 16.97 -6.14
N SER A 99 -10.87 15.92 -6.15
CA SER A 99 -9.57 15.85 -5.48
C SER A 99 -8.53 15.31 -6.45
N ALA A 100 -7.25 15.35 -6.05
CA ALA A 100 -6.15 14.79 -6.85
C ALA A 100 -6.34 13.28 -7.11
N GLY A 101 -7.12 12.60 -6.25
CA GLY A 101 -7.52 11.21 -6.39
C GLY A 101 -6.36 10.21 -6.37
N LEU A 102 -6.65 8.99 -6.84
CA LEU A 102 -5.71 7.89 -6.95
C LEU A 102 -4.49 8.28 -7.80
N THR A 103 -4.70 8.96 -8.93
CA THR A 103 -3.61 9.46 -9.76
C THR A 103 -2.72 10.44 -9.00
N GLY A 104 -3.28 11.37 -8.22
CA GLY A 104 -2.52 12.31 -7.41
C GLY A 104 -1.71 11.63 -6.31
N VAL A 105 -2.27 10.60 -5.66
CA VAL A 105 -1.51 9.80 -4.68
C VAL A 105 -0.29 9.14 -5.36
N LEU A 106 -0.51 8.46 -6.48
CA LEU A 106 0.53 7.68 -7.15
C LEU A 106 1.58 8.54 -7.84
N SER A 107 1.19 9.70 -8.39
CA SER A 107 2.06 10.54 -9.21
C SER A 107 2.59 11.78 -8.50
N GLU A 108 1.91 12.29 -7.47
CA GLU A 108 2.34 13.50 -6.74
C GLU A 108 2.82 13.16 -5.34
N VAL A 109 2.04 12.41 -4.54
CA VAL A 109 2.42 12.11 -3.15
C VAL A 109 3.65 11.23 -3.09
N PHE A 110 3.68 10.13 -3.85
CA PHE A 110 4.84 9.23 -3.87
C PHE A 110 6.03 9.73 -4.69
N ASN A 111 5.85 10.78 -5.50
CA ASN A 111 6.94 11.48 -6.19
C ASN A 111 7.21 12.86 -5.59
N SER A 112 6.89 13.05 -4.31
CA SER A 112 7.24 14.29 -3.61
C SER A 112 8.75 14.51 -3.63
N ASP A 113 9.16 15.77 -3.81
CA ASP A 113 10.57 16.13 -3.92
C ASP A 113 11.23 16.08 -2.53
N VAL A 114 11.93 14.98 -2.24
CA VAL A 114 12.62 14.78 -0.95
C VAL A 114 14.02 15.39 -1.03
N LYS A 115 14.14 16.72 -1.09
CA LYS A 115 15.44 17.43 -1.11
C LYS A 115 15.88 17.88 0.26
N SER A 116 14.97 18.48 1.02
CA SER A 116 15.19 18.90 2.40
C SER A 116 13.86 19.14 3.10
N GLY A 117 13.87 19.15 4.42
CA GLY A 117 12.68 19.40 5.22
C GLY A 117 12.91 19.15 6.70
N SER A 118 11.84 19.27 7.48
CA SER A 118 11.84 18.97 8.91
C SER A 118 11.41 17.53 9.18
N LEU A 119 12.02 16.91 10.21
CA LEU A 119 11.58 15.65 10.79
C LEU A 119 10.29 15.79 11.63
N ASP A 120 9.84 17.02 11.88
CA ASP A 120 8.52 17.27 12.47
C ASP A 120 7.39 16.91 11.47
N ASP A 121 7.64 17.13 10.18
CA ASP A 121 6.67 16.85 9.10
C ASP A 121 6.84 15.43 8.54
N TYR A 122 8.10 14.98 8.39
CA TYR A 122 8.46 13.69 7.82
C TYR A 122 8.96 12.74 8.89
N THR A 123 8.39 11.53 8.94
CA THR A 123 9.05 10.44 9.65
C THR A 123 10.22 9.91 8.82
N ILE A 124 11.17 9.25 9.48
CA ILE A 124 12.24 8.52 8.80
C ILE A 124 11.68 7.46 7.85
N HIS A 125 10.59 6.79 8.25
CA HIS A 125 9.89 5.82 7.40
C HIS A 125 9.31 6.49 6.14
N ASP A 126 8.76 7.71 6.24
CA ASP A 126 8.32 8.47 5.06
C ASP A 126 9.49 8.68 4.09
N LEU A 127 10.62 9.18 4.60
CA LEU A 127 11.81 9.45 3.78
C LEU A 127 12.30 8.18 3.08
N PHE A 128 12.48 7.09 3.82
CA PHE A 128 12.94 5.82 3.26
C PHE A 128 11.98 5.29 2.21
N ARG A 129 10.68 5.31 2.50
CA ARG A 129 9.66 4.80 1.58
C ARG A 129 9.60 5.63 0.30
N LEU A 130 9.68 6.96 0.39
CA LEU A 130 9.69 7.85 -0.76
C LEU A 130 10.95 7.65 -1.60
N LEU A 131 12.13 7.62 -0.98
CA LEU A 131 13.40 7.37 -1.70
C LEU A 131 13.42 5.99 -2.38
N SER A 132 12.87 4.98 -1.72
CA SER A 132 12.72 3.62 -2.24
C SER A 132 11.78 3.56 -3.45
N LEU A 133 10.55 4.08 -3.33
CA LEU A 133 9.57 4.09 -4.42
C LEU A 133 10.02 4.93 -5.63
N GLN A 134 10.83 5.96 -5.39
CA GLN A 134 11.40 6.81 -6.44
C GLN A 134 12.71 6.25 -7.01
N LYS A 135 13.26 5.16 -6.45
CA LYS A 135 14.53 4.53 -6.85
C LYS A 135 15.72 5.51 -6.84
N ARG A 136 15.78 6.39 -5.84
CA ARG A 136 16.79 7.46 -5.76
C ARG A 136 18.15 6.94 -5.31
N THR A 137 19.23 7.59 -5.77
CA THR A 137 20.62 7.23 -5.46
C THR A 137 21.33 8.44 -4.87
N GLY A 138 21.82 8.33 -3.65
CA GLY A 138 22.43 9.48 -2.99
C GLY A 138 22.61 9.32 -1.49
N LEU A 139 22.87 10.45 -0.84
CA LEU A 139 23.15 10.54 0.59
C LEU A 139 22.05 11.34 1.28
N LEU A 140 21.31 10.69 2.17
CA LEU A 140 20.36 11.32 3.07
C LEU A 140 21.09 11.70 4.36
N HIS A 141 21.14 12.99 4.66
CA HIS A 141 21.66 13.51 5.91
C HIS A 141 20.50 13.85 6.84
N LEU A 142 20.57 13.35 8.07
CA LEU A 142 19.64 13.63 9.15
C LEU A 142 20.40 14.35 10.26
N SER A 143 19.83 15.43 10.78
CA SER A 143 20.39 16.17 11.91
C SER A 143 19.33 16.53 12.93
N SER A 144 19.67 16.38 14.21
CA SER A 144 18.90 16.84 15.37
C SER A 144 19.82 17.67 16.28
N GLU A 145 19.36 18.09 17.45
CA GLU A 145 20.18 18.86 18.40
C GLU A 145 21.47 18.12 18.83
N LYS A 146 21.42 16.79 18.92
CA LYS A 146 22.54 15.97 19.43
C LYS A 146 23.07 14.97 18.41
N GLU A 147 22.21 14.53 17.49
CA GLU A 147 22.51 13.41 16.60
C GLU A 147 22.63 13.84 15.15
N ILE A 148 23.67 13.34 14.47
CA ILE A 148 23.83 13.44 13.02
C ILE A 148 24.02 12.03 12.46
N VAL A 149 23.14 11.64 11.54
CA VAL A 149 23.15 10.33 10.89
C VAL A 149 23.09 10.51 9.38
N GLU A 150 23.94 9.80 8.65
CA GLU A 150 23.96 9.78 7.20
C GLU A 150 23.58 8.40 6.69
N LEU A 151 22.75 8.35 5.65
CA LEU A 151 22.25 7.12 5.06
C LEU A 151 22.45 7.13 3.56
N ARG A 152 23.01 6.06 3.02
CA ARG A 152 23.29 5.98 1.58
C ARG A 152 22.29 5.07 0.89
N PHE A 153 21.73 5.57 -0.21
CA PHE A 153 20.78 4.86 -1.05
C PHE A 153 21.35 4.61 -2.44
N ILE A 154 21.10 3.42 -3.00
CA ILE A 154 21.35 3.09 -4.40
C ILE A 154 20.09 2.49 -5.00
N GLU A 155 19.57 3.14 -6.04
CA GLU A 155 18.33 2.71 -6.71
C GLU A 155 17.18 2.47 -5.72
N GLY A 156 17.11 3.31 -4.67
CA GLY A 156 16.11 3.24 -3.61
C GLY A 156 16.40 2.23 -2.48
N ARG A 157 17.48 1.45 -2.57
CA ARG A 157 17.89 0.52 -1.51
C ARG A 157 18.86 1.16 -0.55
N LEU A 158 18.63 0.99 0.76
CA LEU A 158 19.56 1.43 1.80
C LEU A 158 20.75 0.48 1.85
N ILE A 159 21.93 1.01 1.61
CA ILE A 159 23.18 0.23 1.54
C ILE A 159 24.17 0.58 2.66
N ASP A 160 23.97 1.70 3.35
CA ASP A 160 24.89 2.16 4.39
C ASP A 160 24.23 3.11 5.38
N ILE A 161 24.72 3.09 6.61
CA ILE A 161 24.31 4.01 7.67
C ILE A 161 25.54 4.41 8.51
N GLU A 162 25.72 5.72 8.69
CA GLU A 162 26.83 6.28 9.44
C GLU A 162 26.33 7.25 10.51
N TRP A 163 26.62 6.95 11.77
CA TRP A 163 26.31 7.81 12.90
C TRP A 163 27.50 8.72 13.20
N LYS A 164 27.44 9.98 12.73
CA LYS A 164 28.56 10.94 12.77
C LYS A 164 28.87 11.45 14.18
N THR A 165 27.85 11.61 15.01
CA THR A 165 27.96 12.05 16.42
C THR A 165 28.12 10.90 17.41
N ARG A 166 28.47 9.70 16.91
CA ARG A 166 28.70 8.51 17.73
C ARG A 166 29.74 8.80 18.84
N PRO A 167 29.44 8.49 20.12
CA PRO A 167 30.38 8.64 21.22
C PRO A 167 31.71 7.92 20.96
N GLU A 168 32.82 8.47 21.44
CA GLU A 168 34.17 7.93 21.17
C GLU A 168 34.29 6.48 21.60
N GLU A 169 33.83 6.14 22.80
CA GLU A 169 33.85 4.78 23.35
C GLU A 169 33.08 3.77 22.47
N ARG A 170 32.09 4.24 21.69
CA ARG A 170 31.31 3.39 20.78
C ARG A 170 31.87 3.32 19.38
N LYS A 171 32.92 4.06 19.04
CA LYS A 171 33.52 3.98 17.70
C LYS A 171 34.15 2.62 17.47
N LEU A 172 34.10 2.14 16.23
CA LEU A 172 34.48 0.77 15.87
C LEU A 172 35.92 0.45 16.31
N ALA A 173 36.85 1.40 16.11
CA ALA A 173 38.24 1.24 16.57
C ALA A 173 38.32 0.96 18.08
N ASN A 174 37.62 1.74 18.90
CA ASN A 174 37.66 1.61 20.35
C ASN A 174 36.95 0.34 20.82
N VAL A 175 35.80 -0.01 20.22
CA VAL A 175 35.09 -1.27 20.49
C VAL A 175 35.98 -2.48 20.17
N LEU A 176 36.72 -2.46 19.06
CA LEU A 176 37.63 -3.55 18.71
C LEU A 176 38.84 -3.65 19.65
N VAL A 177 39.35 -2.51 20.13
CA VAL A 177 40.46 -2.47 21.09
C VAL A 177 40.02 -2.93 22.48
N GLU A 178 38.87 -2.44 22.97
CA GLU A 178 38.33 -2.78 24.29
C GLU A 178 37.98 -4.27 24.41
N ASN A 179 37.52 -4.89 23.32
CA ASN A 179 37.23 -6.33 23.28
C ASN A 179 38.45 -7.19 22.94
N GLU A 180 39.66 -6.62 22.96
CA GLU A 180 40.93 -7.31 22.68
C GLU A 180 41.03 -7.96 21.29
N VAL A 181 40.16 -7.55 20.35
CA VAL A 181 40.14 -8.05 18.96
C VAL A 181 41.21 -7.37 18.11
N LEU A 182 41.51 -6.10 18.39
CA LEU A 182 42.47 -5.29 17.64
C LEU A 182 43.44 -4.57 18.57
N PRO A 183 44.77 -4.74 18.43
CA PRO A 183 45.73 -3.95 19.20
C PRO A 183 45.61 -2.45 18.94
N LEU A 184 45.77 -1.63 19.99
CA LEU A 184 45.65 -0.16 19.90
C LEU A 184 46.56 0.45 18.81
N GLU A 185 47.78 -0.06 18.65
CA GLU A 185 48.71 0.42 17.64
C GLU A 185 48.21 0.15 16.20
N HIS A 186 47.60 -1.02 15.96
CA HIS A 186 46.99 -1.34 14.68
C HIS A 186 45.78 -0.44 14.38
N ALA A 187 44.96 -0.16 15.40
CA ALA A 187 43.84 0.78 15.28
C ALA A 187 44.30 2.19 14.87
N LYS A 188 45.38 2.71 15.48
CA LYS A 188 45.96 4.02 15.12
C LYS A 188 46.43 4.06 13.67
N VAL A 189 47.16 3.04 13.21
CA VAL A 189 47.66 2.96 11.83
C VAL A 189 46.50 2.90 10.84
N ALA A 190 45.49 2.08 11.11
CA ALA A 190 44.31 1.96 10.26
C ALA A 190 43.54 3.28 10.17
N LEU A 191 43.36 3.99 11.29
CA LEU A 191 42.70 5.30 11.33
C LEU A 191 43.45 6.38 10.54
N MET A 192 44.79 6.40 10.59
CA MET A 192 45.58 7.31 9.74
C MET A 192 45.32 7.04 8.26
N ARG A 193 45.34 5.77 7.86
CA ARG A 193 45.05 5.38 6.47
C ARG A 193 43.62 5.72 6.04
N CYS A 194 42.63 5.61 6.93
CA CYS A 194 41.26 6.05 6.64
C CYS A 194 41.21 7.56 6.33
N LYS A 195 41.96 8.37 7.07
CA LYS A 195 42.05 9.82 6.80
C LYS A 195 42.70 10.13 5.45
N ASP A 196 43.74 9.40 5.10
CA ASP A 196 44.48 9.62 3.84
C ASP A 196 43.71 9.13 2.60
N THR A 197 42.94 8.05 2.75
CA THR A 197 42.28 7.36 1.62
C THR A 197 40.78 7.62 1.51
N GLY A 198 40.12 8.07 2.59
CA GLY A 198 38.67 8.17 2.68
C GLY A 198 37.93 6.82 2.78
N GLN A 199 38.66 5.70 2.87
CA GLN A 199 38.08 4.37 3.02
C GLN A 199 37.49 4.17 4.42
N LYS A 200 36.51 3.28 4.53
CA LYS A 200 35.95 2.90 5.83
C LYS A 200 36.95 2.07 6.62
N LEU A 201 36.90 2.21 7.94
CA LEU A 201 37.80 1.50 8.85
C LEU A 201 37.73 -0.03 8.69
N GLY A 202 36.53 -0.59 8.54
CA GLY A 202 36.36 -2.04 8.34
C GLY A 202 37.12 -2.56 7.13
N ASP A 203 37.01 -1.88 5.99
CA ASP A 203 37.72 -2.26 4.76
C ASP A 203 39.23 -2.14 4.94
N VAL A 204 39.71 -1.04 5.52
CA VAL A 204 41.14 -0.81 5.76
C VAL A 204 41.73 -1.91 6.66
N LEU A 205 41.03 -2.29 7.73
CA LEU A 205 41.48 -3.34 8.64
C LEU A 205 41.62 -4.70 7.94
N LEU A 206 40.65 -5.07 7.08
CA LEU A 206 40.69 -6.31 6.31
C LEU A 206 41.78 -6.30 5.25
N TYR A 207 41.87 -5.23 4.46
CA TYR A 207 42.87 -5.10 3.40
C TYR A 207 44.30 -5.11 3.93
N MET A 208 44.52 -4.55 5.12
CA MET A 208 45.81 -4.57 5.79
C MET A 208 46.11 -5.90 6.50
N GLY A 209 45.15 -6.84 6.54
CA GLY A 209 45.29 -8.11 7.26
C GLY A 209 45.36 -7.94 8.78
N LEU A 210 44.85 -6.83 9.32
CA LEU A 210 44.89 -6.52 10.75
C LEU A 210 43.77 -7.19 11.54
N ILE A 211 42.71 -7.63 10.86
CA ILE A 211 41.57 -8.34 11.43
C ILE A 211 41.04 -9.36 10.41
N LYS A 212 40.38 -10.43 10.88
CA LYS A 212 39.65 -11.36 10.03
C LYS A 212 38.19 -10.92 9.87
N GLU A 213 37.56 -11.40 8.81
CA GLU A 213 36.15 -11.16 8.52
C GLU A 213 35.21 -11.58 9.67
N ASP A 214 35.40 -12.80 10.20
CA ASP A 214 34.55 -13.36 11.27
C ASP A 214 34.56 -12.50 12.53
N ASP A 215 35.72 -11.92 12.86
CA ASP A 215 35.92 -11.07 14.04
C ASP A 215 35.31 -9.67 13.85
N LEU A 216 35.13 -9.22 12.61
CA LEU A 216 34.60 -7.90 12.29
C LEU A 216 33.07 -7.89 12.12
N LYS A 217 32.48 -9.02 11.70
CA LYS A 217 31.04 -9.13 11.40
C LYS A 217 30.15 -8.79 12.60
N GLY A 218 30.47 -9.33 13.77
CA GLY A 218 29.73 -9.06 15.02
C GLY A 218 29.74 -7.57 15.39
N PRO A 219 30.91 -6.94 15.53
CA PRO A 219 31.03 -5.50 15.79
C PRO A 219 30.32 -4.61 14.76
N LEU A 220 30.40 -4.93 13.46
CA LEU A 220 29.71 -4.16 12.42
C LEU A 220 28.18 -4.26 12.54
N ASN A 221 27.65 -5.44 12.84
CA ASN A 221 26.21 -5.62 13.08
C ASN A 221 25.72 -4.77 14.28
N ILE A 222 26.49 -4.75 15.38
CA ILE A 222 26.19 -3.91 16.55
C ILE A 222 26.25 -2.43 16.16
N HIS A 223 27.29 -2.02 15.43
CA HIS A 223 27.44 -0.66 14.93
C HIS A 223 26.22 -0.21 14.12
N ALA A 224 25.80 -1.01 13.13
CA ALA A 224 24.64 -0.72 12.31
C ALA A 224 23.36 -0.62 13.17
N MET A 225 23.15 -1.56 14.09
CA MET A 225 22.01 -1.56 15.01
C MET A 225 21.95 -0.30 15.88
N GLU A 226 23.07 0.11 16.46
CA GLU A 226 23.14 1.35 17.26
C GLU A 226 22.87 2.60 16.41
N SER A 227 23.37 2.64 15.17
CA SER A 227 23.07 3.74 14.24
C SER A 227 21.56 3.82 13.95
N PHE A 228 20.89 2.69 13.74
CA PHE A 228 19.43 2.65 13.58
C PHE A 228 18.69 3.10 14.85
N GLN A 229 19.18 2.75 16.03
CA GLN A 229 18.59 3.19 17.30
C GLN A 229 18.75 4.70 17.51
N ALA A 230 19.95 5.26 17.27
CA ALA A 230 20.20 6.69 17.33
C ALA A 230 19.26 7.43 16.37
N MET A 231 19.19 6.97 15.13
CA MET A 231 18.27 7.49 14.11
C MET A 231 16.80 7.39 14.56
N SER A 232 16.35 6.25 15.08
CA SER A 232 14.95 6.06 15.53
C SER A 232 14.55 6.99 16.68
N ASN A 233 15.50 7.52 17.44
CA ASN A 233 15.25 8.47 18.52
C ASN A 233 15.16 9.93 18.01
N MET A 234 15.52 10.20 16.76
CA MET A 234 15.41 11.52 16.12
C MET A 234 13.95 11.81 15.75
N LYS A 235 13.22 12.44 16.67
CA LYS A 235 11.81 12.85 16.47
C LYS A 235 11.65 14.24 15.87
N THR A 236 12.66 15.09 16.02
CA THR A 236 12.70 16.47 15.55
C THR A 236 14.06 16.73 14.91
N GLY A 237 14.15 17.77 14.10
CA GLY A 237 15.38 18.13 13.39
C GLY A 237 15.14 18.30 11.90
N ASN A 238 16.20 18.26 11.11
CA ASN A 238 16.16 18.52 9.68
C ASN A 238 16.77 17.36 8.89
N PHE A 239 16.38 17.27 7.63
CA PHE A 239 17.06 16.41 6.68
C PHE A 239 17.39 17.15 5.39
N TYR A 240 18.38 16.63 4.67
CA TYR A 240 18.56 16.95 3.26
C TYR A 240 19.09 15.72 2.51
N PHE A 241 18.74 15.61 1.24
CA PHE A 241 19.18 14.53 0.36
C PHE A 241 20.03 15.10 -0.79
N SER A 242 21.24 14.58 -0.92
CA SER A 242 22.16 14.89 -2.01
C SER A 242 22.15 13.74 -3.02
N GLU A 243 21.73 14.02 -4.25
CA GLU A 243 21.86 13.08 -5.37
C GLU A 243 23.34 12.88 -5.70
N GLN A 244 23.76 11.62 -5.80
CA GLN A 244 25.13 11.26 -6.13
C GLN A 244 25.12 10.14 -7.18
N PRO A 245 25.96 10.22 -8.23
CA PRO A 245 26.01 9.19 -9.25
C PRO A 245 26.54 7.88 -8.67
N LYS A 246 25.99 6.76 -9.14
CA LYS A 246 26.42 5.40 -8.72
C LYS A 246 27.92 5.16 -8.90
N SER A 247 28.57 5.85 -9.83
CA SER A 247 30.02 5.74 -10.07
C SER A 247 30.89 6.31 -8.95
N GLN A 248 30.38 7.24 -8.13
CA GLN A 248 31.08 7.71 -6.93
C GLN A 248 31.01 6.70 -5.79
N TYR A 249 30.24 5.63 -5.96
CA TYR A 249 30.18 4.55 -5.00
C TYR A 249 31.20 3.48 -5.35
N VAL A 250 32.18 3.31 -4.47
CA VAL A 250 33.03 2.12 -4.44
C VAL A 250 32.33 1.13 -3.52
N PRO A 251 31.78 0.01 -4.04
CA PRO A 251 31.29 -1.05 -3.20
C PRO A 251 32.40 -1.44 -2.23
N THR A 252 32.09 -1.49 -0.94
CA THR A 252 32.99 -2.14 0.01
C THR A 252 33.18 -3.57 -0.50
N ALA A 253 34.40 -4.11 -0.47
CA ALA A 253 34.67 -5.45 -1.01
C ALA A 253 33.95 -6.56 -0.23
N PHE A 254 33.24 -6.17 0.82
CA PHE A 254 32.77 -6.98 1.91
C PHE A 254 31.43 -6.41 2.40
N ASP A 255 30.35 -6.85 1.77
CA ASP A 255 28.98 -6.48 2.14
C ASP A 255 28.44 -7.49 3.17
N PHE A 256 29.07 -7.53 4.34
CA PHE A 256 28.81 -8.54 5.37
C PHE A 256 27.51 -8.33 6.15
N VAL A 257 26.93 -7.14 6.03
CA VAL A 257 25.80 -6.66 6.83
C VAL A 257 24.68 -6.27 5.88
N ASP A 258 23.59 -7.04 5.89
CA ASP A 258 22.39 -6.72 5.12
C ASP A 258 21.61 -5.60 5.84
N ILE A 259 22.00 -4.35 5.56
CA ILE A 259 21.48 -3.13 6.18
C ILE A 259 19.97 -3.00 5.97
N GLU A 260 19.47 -3.33 4.77
CA GLU A 260 18.04 -3.28 4.46
C GLU A 260 17.25 -4.29 5.29
N LYS A 261 17.73 -5.54 5.38
CA LYS A 261 17.10 -6.56 6.23
C LYS A 261 17.11 -6.17 7.70
N MET A 262 18.22 -5.59 8.19
CA MET A 262 18.30 -5.09 9.57
C MET A 262 17.28 -3.99 9.84
N TYR A 263 17.20 -3.01 8.93
CA TYR A 263 16.19 -1.96 9.02
C TYR A 263 14.78 -2.56 9.10
N MET A 264 14.46 -3.52 8.22
CA MET A 264 13.15 -4.18 8.23
C MET A 264 12.87 -4.94 9.54
N GLN A 265 13.89 -5.57 10.14
CA GLN A 265 13.75 -6.30 11.41
C GLN A 265 13.53 -5.38 12.61
N ILE A 266 14.28 -4.27 12.67
CA ILE A 266 14.25 -3.32 13.78
C ILE A 266 13.00 -2.42 13.67
N MET A 267 12.74 -1.89 12.47
CA MET A 267 11.81 -0.78 12.25
C MET A 267 10.48 -1.21 11.60
N GLY A 268 10.40 -2.42 11.03
CA GLY A 268 9.26 -2.85 10.22
C GLY A 268 7.97 -3.18 11.00
N LYS A 269 8.02 -3.28 12.34
CA LYS A 269 6.83 -3.63 13.15
C LYS A 269 5.91 -2.44 13.45
N ASN A 270 6.43 -1.22 13.46
CA ASN A 270 5.69 0.00 13.78
C ASN A 270 6.02 1.11 12.77
N GLU A 271 5.87 0.83 11.47
CA GLU A 271 6.00 1.88 10.44
C GLU A 271 4.91 2.93 10.64
N VAL A 272 5.30 4.13 11.03
CA VAL A 272 4.41 5.31 11.09
C VAL A 272 4.82 6.23 9.97
N PHE A 273 3.86 6.68 9.16
CA PHE A 273 4.11 7.52 7.98
C PHE A 273 3.35 8.84 8.12
N ASN A 274 3.88 9.83 8.85
CA ASN A 274 3.14 11.08 9.12
C ASN A 274 2.88 11.89 7.85
N TYR A 275 3.92 12.08 7.03
CA TYR A 275 3.80 12.87 5.80
C TYR A 275 2.86 12.19 4.81
N ILE A 276 3.14 10.92 4.48
CA ILE A 276 2.34 10.17 3.51
C ILE A 276 0.89 10.05 4.00
N LYS A 277 0.65 9.74 5.28
CA LYS A 277 -0.70 9.65 5.85
C LYS A 277 -1.45 10.96 5.73
N THR A 278 -0.82 12.07 6.09
CA THR A 278 -1.44 13.39 6.02
C THR A 278 -1.80 13.76 4.57
N ARG A 279 -0.90 13.48 3.64
CA ARG A 279 -1.10 13.74 2.21
C ARG A 279 -2.17 12.85 1.58
N ILE A 280 -2.22 11.56 1.91
CA ILE A 280 -3.26 10.65 1.38
C ILE A 280 -4.62 10.99 2.00
N ASN A 281 -4.69 11.22 3.31
CA ASN A 281 -5.96 11.54 3.99
C ASN A 281 -6.58 12.84 3.49
N SER A 282 -5.80 13.82 3.05
CA SER A 282 -6.34 15.06 2.47
C SER A 282 -6.95 14.86 1.07
N ILE A 283 -6.62 13.75 0.39
CA ILE A 283 -7.13 13.39 -0.94
C ILE A 283 -8.40 12.51 -0.84
N ILE A 284 -8.49 11.71 0.23
CA ILE A 284 -9.66 10.87 0.52
C ILE A 284 -10.85 11.77 0.89
N VAL A 285 -12.00 11.48 0.30
CA VAL A 285 -13.23 12.24 0.47
C VAL A 285 -14.20 11.46 1.35
N SER A 286 -14.70 12.09 2.41
CA SER A 286 -15.83 11.55 3.19
C SER A 286 -17.15 11.75 2.44
N THR A 287 -18.03 10.76 2.54
CA THR A 287 -19.39 10.86 1.96
C THR A 287 -20.40 11.31 3.02
N GLU A 288 -21.63 11.58 2.60
CA GLU A 288 -22.76 11.80 3.52
C GLU A 288 -23.13 10.53 4.32
N ILE A 289 -22.68 9.35 3.88
CA ILE A 289 -22.89 8.08 4.56
C ILE A 289 -21.80 7.89 5.61
N SER A 290 -22.20 7.81 6.88
CA SER A 290 -21.26 7.57 7.98
C SER A 290 -20.44 6.29 7.77
N GLY A 291 -19.13 6.37 7.98
CA GLY A 291 -18.20 5.25 7.81
C GLY A 291 -17.78 4.96 6.36
N LEU A 292 -18.35 5.65 5.36
CA LEU A 292 -18.03 5.46 3.95
C LEU A 292 -17.16 6.60 3.39
N PHE A 293 -16.01 6.22 2.85
CA PHE A 293 -15.00 7.09 2.27
C PHE A 293 -14.72 6.71 0.82
N ILE A 294 -14.20 7.67 0.05
CA ILE A 294 -13.87 7.48 -1.37
C ILE A 294 -12.50 8.04 -1.68
N LEU A 295 -11.72 7.26 -2.41
CA LEU A 295 -10.56 7.73 -3.15
C LEU A 295 -10.97 7.83 -4.64
N PRO A 296 -11.31 9.03 -5.14
CA PRO A 296 -11.70 9.19 -6.54
C PRO A 296 -10.52 8.92 -7.46
N SER A 297 -10.75 8.76 -8.76
CA SER A 297 -9.68 8.44 -9.72
C SER A 297 -8.63 9.55 -9.82
N GLY A 298 -9.07 10.81 -9.70
CA GLY A 298 -8.25 11.97 -10.03
C GLY A 298 -8.23 12.24 -11.53
N LEU A 299 -7.18 12.92 -11.99
CA LEU A 299 -6.94 13.14 -13.42
C LEU A 299 -6.67 11.81 -14.14
N ILE A 300 -7.18 11.68 -15.36
CA ILE A 300 -6.95 10.49 -16.19
C ILE A 300 -5.50 10.52 -16.67
N PRO A 301 -4.66 9.54 -16.29
CA PRO A 301 -3.26 9.50 -16.70
C PRO A 301 -3.12 8.98 -18.15
N LEU A 302 -1.96 9.22 -18.77
CA LEU A 302 -1.64 8.70 -20.10
C LEU A 302 -1.54 7.16 -20.11
N ASN A 303 -0.91 6.57 -19.08
CA ASN A 303 -0.68 5.13 -18.95
C ASN A 303 -1.30 4.55 -17.67
N PRO A 304 -2.63 4.33 -17.62
CA PRO A 304 -3.30 3.75 -16.44
C PRO A 304 -2.73 2.42 -15.95
N GLY A 305 -2.42 1.50 -16.88
CA GLY A 305 -1.96 0.16 -16.54
C GLY A 305 -0.62 0.14 -15.81
N GLU A 306 0.34 0.95 -16.27
CA GLU A 306 1.66 1.09 -15.61
C GLU A 306 1.50 1.62 -14.18
N LEU A 307 0.63 2.61 -13.99
CA LEU A 307 0.36 3.19 -12.68
C LEU A 307 -0.25 2.16 -11.72
N LEU A 308 -1.26 1.40 -12.17
CA LEU A 308 -1.96 0.40 -11.37
C LEU A 308 -1.12 -0.87 -11.10
N GLY A 309 -0.19 -1.20 -12.00
CA GLY A 309 0.74 -2.33 -11.83
C GLY A 309 2.02 -2.00 -11.06
N SER A 310 2.17 -0.75 -10.58
CA SER A 310 3.42 -0.28 -9.98
C SER A 310 3.61 -0.71 -8.52
N GLU A 311 4.86 -0.73 -8.05
CA GLU A 311 5.21 -0.91 -6.62
C GLU A 311 4.56 0.16 -5.72
N ARG A 312 4.32 1.36 -6.26
CA ARG A 312 3.59 2.44 -5.59
C ARG A 312 2.15 2.05 -5.30
N MET A 313 1.47 1.42 -6.26
CA MET A 313 0.11 0.92 -6.07
C MET A 313 0.09 -0.22 -5.05
N ALA A 314 1.06 -1.14 -5.12
CA ALA A 314 1.15 -2.25 -4.17
C ALA A 314 1.33 -1.75 -2.72
N PHE A 315 2.20 -0.75 -2.53
CA PHE A 315 2.36 -0.08 -1.23
C PHE A 315 1.05 0.59 -0.79
N LEU A 316 0.38 1.31 -1.68
CA LEU A 316 -0.90 1.97 -1.37
C LEU A 316 -1.98 0.98 -0.96
N VAL A 317 -2.15 -0.14 -1.67
CA VAL A 317 -3.13 -1.17 -1.33
C VAL A 317 -2.88 -1.72 0.07
N SER A 318 -1.62 -2.06 0.37
CA SER A 318 -1.20 -2.54 1.69
C SER A 318 -1.44 -1.50 2.79
N TRP A 319 -1.11 -0.24 2.53
CA TRP A 319 -1.32 0.87 3.46
C TRP A 319 -2.81 1.11 3.74
N LEU A 320 -3.65 1.15 2.69
CA LEU A 320 -5.10 1.33 2.82
C LEU A 320 -5.77 0.19 3.58
N ALA A 321 -5.31 -1.06 3.38
CA ALA A 321 -5.82 -2.22 4.11
C ALA A 321 -5.45 -2.22 5.61
N LYS A 322 -4.42 -1.45 6.02
CA LYS A 322 -4.08 -1.21 7.43
C LYS A 322 -4.94 -0.10 8.03
N GLU A 323 -5.26 0.94 7.26
CA GLU A 323 -5.98 2.14 7.74
C GLU A 323 -7.52 2.02 7.73
N PHE A 324 -8.08 1.16 6.88
CA PHE A 324 -9.52 0.91 6.77
C PHE A 324 -9.89 -0.52 7.15
N ASP A 325 -11.12 -0.71 7.65
CA ASP A 325 -11.64 -2.05 7.97
C ASP A 325 -11.91 -2.87 6.70
N PHE A 326 -12.23 -2.18 5.60
CA PHE A 326 -12.47 -2.78 4.29
C PHE A 326 -12.19 -1.78 3.15
N VAL A 327 -11.61 -2.25 2.06
CA VAL A 327 -11.27 -1.46 0.87
C VAL A 327 -11.82 -2.17 -0.37
N ILE A 328 -12.57 -1.44 -1.21
CA ILE A 328 -13.11 -1.95 -2.47
C ILE A 328 -12.53 -1.15 -3.63
N PHE A 329 -11.93 -1.83 -4.60
CA PHE A 329 -11.45 -1.22 -5.85
C PHE A 329 -12.47 -1.45 -6.97
N ASP A 330 -13.07 -0.38 -7.49
CA ASP A 330 -13.84 -0.43 -8.76
C ASP A 330 -12.85 -0.34 -9.93
N THR A 331 -12.96 -1.23 -10.89
CA THR A 331 -11.97 -1.36 -11.98
C THR A 331 -12.64 -1.48 -13.34
N PRO A 332 -11.92 -1.19 -14.44
CA PRO A 332 -12.48 -1.39 -15.76
C PRO A 332 -12.69 -2.89 -16.04
N PRO A 333 -13.53 -3.23 -17.03
CA PRO A 333 -13.71 -4.62 -17.43
C PRO A 333 -12.43 -5.25 -18.02
N ILE A 334 -12.26 -6.55 -17.80
CA ILE A 334 -11.05 -7.32 -18.12
C ILE A 334 -10.79 -7.44 -19.63
N LEU A 335 -11.82 -7.69 -20.43
CA LEU A 335 -11.60 -8.00 -21.85
C LEU A 335 -11.11 -6.80 -22.68
N PRO A 336 -11.59 -5.56 -22.47
CA PRO A 336 -11.07 -4.40 -23.20
C PRO A 336 -9.86 -3.73 -22.54
N ALA A 337 -9.50 -4.06 -21.30
CA ALA A 337 -8.41 -3.40 -20.57
C ALA A 337 -7.68 -4.35 -19.61
N SER A 338 -6.35 -4.30 -19.60
CA SER A 338 -5.51 -5.11 -18.70
C SER A 338 -5.41 -4.57 -17.27
N ASP A 339 -5.88 -3.35 -17.03
CA ASP A 339 -5.76 -2.60 -15.77
C ASP A 339 -6.20 -3.43 -14.55
N ALA A 340 -7.37 -4.08 -14.63
CA ALA A 340 -7.88 -4.94 -13.55
C ALA A 340 -7.01 -6.18 -13.31
N LEU A 341 -6.36 -6.71 -14.36
CA LEU A 341 -5.46 -7.87 -14.27
C LEU A 341 -4.15 -7.51 -13.55
N LEU A 342 -3.69 -6.27 -13.67
CA LEU A 342 -2.46 -5.77 -13.02
C LEU A 342 -2.69 -5.48 -11.53
N LEU A 343 -3.87 -4.98 -11.17
CA LEU A 343 -4.22 -4.68 -9.77
C LEU A 343 -4.66 -5.92 -9.00
N ALA A 344 -5.31 -6.89 -9.66
CA ALA A 344 -5.89 -8.08 -9.02
C ALA A 344 -4.95 -8.86 -8.08
N PRO A 345 -3.69 -9.16 -8.44
CA PRO A 345 -2.75 -9.88 -7.56
C PRO A 345 -2.35 -9.10 -6.29
N GLN A 346 -2.58 -7.79 -6.27
CA GLN A 346 -2.20 -6.92 -5.15
C GLN A 346 -3.28 -6.83 -4.06
N THR A 347 -4.48 -7.37 -4.33
CA THR A 347 -5.64 -7.37 -3.40
C THR A 347 -5.85 -8.75 -2.77
N ASP A 348 -6.51 -8.81 -1.61
CA ASP A 348 -6.78 -10.09 -0.92
C ASP A 348 -7.75 -10.99 -1.69
N GLY A 349 -8.59 -10.41 -2.56
CA GLY A 349 -9.50 -11.17 -3.39
C GLY A 349 -10.17 -10.39 -4.51
N VAL A 350 -10.62 -11.13 -5.53
CA VAL A 350 -11.31 -10.59 -6.71
C VAL A 350 -12.72 -11.16 -6.80
N ALA A 351 -13.70 -10.29 -7.04
CA ALA A 351 -15.05 -10.69 -7.41
C ALA A 351 -15.40 -10.21 -8.81
N ILE A 352 -15.95 -11.11 -9.64
CA ILE A 352 -16.37 -10.78 -11.01
C ILE A 352 -17.87 -10.59 -11.08
N VAL A 353 -18.32 -9.41 -11.52
CA VAL A 353 -19.72 -9.11 -11.78
C VAL A 353 -20.08 -9.63 -13.17
N VAL A 354 -21.13 -10.43 -13.25
CA VAL A 354 -21.71 -10.93 -14.49
C VAL A 354 -23.16 -10.50 -14.56
N LYS A 355 -23.55 -9.80 -15.63
CA LYS A 355 -24.95 -9.41 -15.81
C LYS A 355 -25.75 -10.55 -16.46
N ALA A 356 -26.85 -10.94 -15.82
CA ALA A 356 -27.75 -11.97 -16.31
C ALA A 356 -28.26 -11.64 -17.72
N GLY A 357 -28.21 -12.62 -18.61
CA GLY A 357 -28.65 -12.49 -20.00
C GLY A 357 -27.84 -11.53 -20.88
N PHE A 358 -26.73 -10.97 -20.39
CA PHE A 358 -25.96 -9.95 -21.12
C PHE A 358 -24.85 -10.54 -22.00
N LEU A 359 -23.85 -11.17 -21.39
CA LEU A 359 -22.74 -11.80 -22.11
C LEU A 359 -22.93 -13.31 -22.28
N ARG A 360 -22.40 -13.84 -23.38
CA ARG A 360 -22.30 -15.28 -23.60
C ARG A 360 -21.33 -15.91 -22.60
N ARG A 361 -21.63 -17.14 -22.16
CA ARG A 361 -20.84 -17.89 -21.15
C ARG A 361 -19.35 -17.99 -21.49
N ASN A 362 -19.00 -18.14 -22.77
CA ASN A 362 -17.61 -18.23 -23.23
C ASN A 362 -16.81 -16.93 -23.04
N MET A 363 -17.46 -15.76 -23.09
CA MET A 363 -16.81 -14.46 -22.82
C MET A 363 -16.48 -14.34 -21.33
N ASN A 364 -17.44 -14.67 -20.46
CA ASN A 364 -17.23 -14.69 -19.02
C ASN A 364 -16.15 -15.70 -18.62
N ARG A 365 -16.13 -16.87 -19.27
CA ARG A 365 -15.08 -17.88 -19.04
C ARG A 365 -13.69 -17.35 -19.40
N ARG A 366 -13.54 -16.65 -20.53
CA ARG A 366 -12.28 -16.01 -20.92
C ARG A 366 -11.79 -14.99 -19.88
N ALA A 367 -12.69 -14.16 -19.35
CA ALA A 367 -12.32 -13.19 -18.31
C ALA A 367 -11.83 -13.89 -17.04
N VAL A 368 -12.48 -14.97 -16.61
CA VAL A 368 -12.04 -15.80 -15.47
C VAL A 368 -10.70 -16.47 -15.75
N GLU A 369 -10.49 -17.00 -16.96
CA GLU A 369 -9.21 -17.59 -17.38
C GLU A 369 -8.06 -16.56 -17.34
N HIS A 370 -8.30 -15.32 -17.76
CA HIS A 370 -7.30 -14.25 -17.66
C HIS A 370 -6.95 -13.92 -16.20
N LEU A 371 -7.94 -13.78 -15.32
CA LEU A 371 -7.68 -13.54 -13.88
C LEU A 371 -6.91 -14.69 -13.23
N ARG A 372 -7.25 -15.94 -13.52
CA ARG A 372 -6.55 -17.10 -12.95
C ARG A 372 -5.07 -17.14 -13.35
N ARG A 373 -4.73 -16.66 -14.55
CA ARG A 373 -3.33 -16.59 -15.01
C ARG A 373 -2.48 -15.56 -14.28
N THR A 374 -3.08 -14.57 -13.61
CA THR A 374 -2.33 -13.56 -12.86
C THR A 374 -1.95 -14.01 -11.46
N GLY A 375 -2.46 -15.17 -11.00
CA GLY A 375 -2.29 -15.62 -9.61
C GLY A 375 -3.22 -14.94 -8.62
N ALA A 376 -4.19 -14.14 -9.08
CA ALA A 376 -5.15 -13.47 -8.21
C ALA A 376 -6.10 -14.46 -7.52
N ASN A 377 -6.45 -14.16 -6.26
CA ASN A 377 -7.40 -14.95 -5.48
C ASN A 377 -8.84 -14.65 -5.91
N LEU A 378 -9.40 -15.45 -6.82
CA LEU A 378 -10.78 -15.29 -7.28
C LEU A 378 -11.78 -15.80 -6.23
N LEU A 379 -12.44 -14.87 -5.53
CA LEU A 379 -13.44 -15.18 -4.50
C LEU A 379 -14.72 -15.78 -5.10
N GLY A 380 -15.12 -15.32 -6.29
CA GLY A 380 -16.31 -15.83 -6.96
C GLY A 380 -16.95 -14.87 -7.94
N VAL A 381 -18.21 -15.18 -8.29
CA VAL A 381 -19.03 -14.45 -9.27
C VAL A 381 -20.20 -13.78 -8.57
N ILE A 382 -20.47 -12.52 -8.92
CA ILE A 382 -21.65 -11.77 -8.51
C ILE A 382 -22.59 -11.70 -9.72
N LEU A 383 -23.69 -12.44 -9.67
CA LEU A 383 -24.71 -12.39 -10.72
C LEU A 383 -25.62 -11.18 -10.51
N ASN A 384 -25.57 -10.22 -11.43
CA ASN A 384 -26.29 -8.96 -11.37
C ASN A 384 -27.44 -8.90 -12.39
N GLY A 385 -28.47 -8.09 -12.11
CA GLY A 385 -29.59 -7.87 -13.04
C GLY A 385 -30.51 -9.07 -13.23
N VAL A 386 -30.61 -9.95 -12.22
CA VAL A 386 -31.48 -11.13 -12.24
C VAL A 386 -32.95 -10.72 -12.20
N ASP A 387 -33.76 -11.23 -13.14
CA ASP A 387 -35.21 -11.09 -13.10
C ASP A 387 -35.83 -12.20 -12.23
N VAL A 388 -36.01 -11.86 -10.95
CA VAL A 388 -36.55 -12.77 -9.92
C VAL A 388 -38.01 -13.17 -10.19
N LYS A 389 -38.75 -12.46 -11.06
CA LYS A 389 -40.13 -12.83 -11.44
C LYS A 389 -40.16 -13.89 -12.54
N ARG A 390 -39.16 -13.91 -13.43
CA ARG A 390 -39.03 -14.91 -14.51
C ARG A 390 -38.27 -16.16 -14.08
N GLU A 391 -37.30 -16.05 -13.18
CA GLU A 391 -36.43 -17.16 -12.81
C GLU A 391 -36.95 -17.92 -11.58
N GLY A 392 -37.69 -19.02 -11.82
CA GLY A 392 -38.34 -19.84 -10.79
C GLY A 392 -37.43 -20.49 -9.73
N TYR A 393 -36.11 -20.43 -9.91
CA TYR A 393 -35.11 -21.06 -9.03
C TYR A 393 -35.10 -20.48 -7.60
N TYR A 394 -35.47 -19.19 -7.44
CA TYR A 394 -35.48 -18.54 -6.13
C TYR A 394 -36.75 -18.76 -5.29
N LYS A 395 -37.84 -19.29 -5.87
CA LYS A 395 -39.02 -19.71 -5.08
C LYS A 395 -38.69 -20.87 -4.14
N TYR A 396 -37.73 -21.74 -4.52
CA TYR A 396 -37.32 -22.89 -3.72
C TYR A 396 -36.50 -22.48 -2.48
N TYR A 397 -35.53 -21.57 -2.65
CA TYR A 397 -34.75 -21.01 -1.54
C TYR A 397 -35.63 -20.22 -0.54
N GLN A 398 -36.66 -19.53 -1.04
CA GLN A 398 -37.64 -18.84 -0.20
C GLN A 398 -38.45 -19.81 0.67
N LYS A 399 -38.88 -20.94 0.11
CA LYS A 399 -39.63 -21.96 0.86
C LYS A 399 -38.77 -22.57 1.98
N TYR A 400 -37.48 -22.74 1.74
CA TYR A 400 -36.54 -23.28 2.72
C TYR A 400 -36.28 -22.33 3.90
N TYR A 401 -36.03 -21.04 3.65
CA TYR A 401 -35.82 -20.05 4.71
C TYR A 401 -37.10 -19.66 5.44
N ALA A 402 -38.24 -19.59 4.75
CA ALA A 402 -39.53 -19.32 5.37
C ALA A 402 -39.89 -20.44 6.37
N ASN A 403 -39.66 -21.70 6.01
CA ASN A 403 -39.88 -22.85 6.89
C ASN A 403 -38.98 -22.80 8.14
N TYR A 404 -37.71 -22.43 7.99
CA TYR A 404 -36.75 -22.35 9.09
C TYR A 404 -37.09 -21.30 10.15
N TYR A 405 -37.66 -20.16 9.74
CA TYR A 405 -38.09 -19.09 10.66
C TYR A 405 -39.55 -19.23 11.12
N SER A 406 -40.34 -20.11 10.51
CA SER A 406 -41.71 -20.41 10.95
C SER A 406 -41.77 -21.48 12.06
N GLU A 407 -40.75 -22.33 12.18
CA GLU A 407 -40.70 -23.38 13.22
C GLU A 407 -40.30 -22.86 14.62
N THR A 408 -39.93 -21.59 14.76
CA THR A 408 -39.49 -21.01 16.04
C THR A 408 -40.56 -20.21 16.80
N LYS A 409 -41.84 -20.37 16.44
CA LYS A 409 -42.96 -19.89 17.27
C LYS A 409 -43.82 -21.08 17.71
N GLN A 410 -43.47 -21.64 18.87
CA GLN A 410 -44.42 -22.32 19.76
C GLN A 410 -44.58 -21.49 21.02
#